data_AF-A0A3D4R1F3-F1
#
_entry.id   AF-A0A3D4R1F3-F1
#
_cell.length_a   1.000
_cell.length_b   1.000
_cell.length_c   1.000
_cell.angle_alpha   90.00
_cell.angle_beta   90.00
_cell.angle_gamma   90.00
#
_symmetry.space_group_name_H-M   'P 1'
#
loop_
_entity.id
_entity.type
_entity.pdbx_description
1 polymer ?
#
loop_
_entity_poly.entity_id
_entity_poly.type
_entity_poly.pdbx_seq_one_letter_code
_entity_poly.pdbx_strand_id
1 'polypeptide(L)'
;MEGARRTTGISSSGRTGDLAELCVVLDSEVPEKAVRRRFTAEYKRRILREAEACKAQCQVGTLLRREGLYSSHLNTWRRQAARGTFEALSPKKRGPKEKKPDPSLRRIAELEKATQKLEHKLRQAELIIAAQKNCRDLSDVPRFQGRDELMKMAESLAKAVNVQQACAALAVPRASFYRWQDPAEDDRQERQRSIPPLALSDEEENTERINRDSSSSGGDLSGSKFGELTEKARFLMLHHNISLLTFT
;
A
#
# COMPACT_ATOMS: atom_id res chain seq x y z
N MET A 1 30.13 -19.05 18.91
CA MET A 1 31.02 -18.67 17.80
C MET A 1 31.27 -19.90 16.96
N GLU A 2 30.57 -20.07 15.85
CA GLU A 2 30.84 -21.15 14.91
C GLU A 2 30.56 -20.62 13.50
N GLY A 3 31.64 -20.18 12.84
CA GLY A 3 31.70 -20.01 11.39
C GLY A 3 31.82 -21.39 10.73
N ALA A 4 31.75 -21.55 9.42
CA ALA A 4 31.73 -20.59 8.33
C ALA A 4 31.03 -21.26 7.14
N ARG A 5 30.20 -20.49 6.44
CA ARG A 5 29.63 -20.88 5.14
C ARG A 5 30.76 -20.84 4.12
N ARG A 6 31.04 -21.94 3.41
CA ARG A 6 31.84 -21.90 2.18
C ARG A 6 30.92 -22.11 0.98
N THR A 7 30.65 -20.98 0.32
CA THR A 7 30.27 -20.89 -1.09
C THR A 7 31.50 -21.21 -1.94
N THR A 8 31.33 -22.01 -2.98
CA THR A 8 32.07 -21.85 -4.25
C THR A 8 31.24 -22.47 -5.36
N GLY A 9 30.72 -21.61 -6.24
CA GLY A 9 30.39 -22.01 -7.61
C GLY A 9 31.65 -21.99 -8.44
N ILE A 10 31.78 -22.94 -9.36
CA ILE A 10 32.69 -22.84 -10.50
C ILE A 10 31.90 -23.29 -11.73
N SER A 11 31.62 -22.32 -12.61
CA SER A 11 31.22 -22.54 -14.00
C SER A 11 32.40 -23.13 -14.76
N SER A 12 32.20 -24.24 -15.44
CA SER A 12 33.15 -24.79 -16.42
C SER A 12 32.87 -24.21 -17.82
N SER A 13 33.56 -23.10 -18.15
CA SER A 13 33.78 -22.67 -19.53
C SER A 13 34.92 -23.49 -20.13
N GLY A 14 34.69 -24.09 -21.30
CA GLY A 14 35.51 -25.18 -21.80
C GLY A 14 36.86 -24.82 -22.43
N ARG A 15 37.55 -25.87 -22.86
CA ARG A 15 38.25 -25.89 -24.16
C ARG A 15 38.59 -27.32 -24.57
N THR A 16 38.31 -27.56 -25.84
CA THR A 16 38.70 -28.66 -26.71
C THR A 16 40.21 -28.84 -26.79
N GLY A 17 40.67 -30.09 -26.93
CA GLY A 17 42.03 -30.34 -27.41
C GLY A 17 42.53 -31.77 -27.17
N ASP A 18 42.43 -32.55 -28.24
CA ASP A 18 43.34 -33.63 -28.66
C ASP A 18 43.29 -35.04 -28.08
N LEU A 19 43.40 -35.94 -29.06
CA LEU A 19 43.33 -37.39 -29.07
C LEU A 19 44.65 -38.02 -28.62
N ALA A 20 44.57 -38.90 -27.62
CA ALA A 20 45.53 -39.97 -27.34
C ALA A 20 44.76 -41.08 -26.61
N GLU A 21 43.98 -41.91 -27.30
CA GLU A 21 44.43 -43.16 -27.94
C GLU A 21 45.08 -44.15 -26.94
N LEU A 22 44.28 -45.19 -26.61
CA LEU A 22 44.69 -46.51 -26.09
C LEU A 22 45.15 -46.64 -24.62
N CYS A 23 44.53 -45.90 -23.71
CA CYS A 23 44.32 -46.43 -22.36
C CYS A 23 42.81 -46.61 -22.14
N VAL A 24 42.27 -47.75 -22.56
CA VAL A 24 40.97 -48.23 -22.05
C VAL A 24 41.20 -48.67 -20.60
N VAL A 25 41.55 -47.71 -19.76
CA VAL A 25 41.25 -47.79 -18.34
C VAL A 25 39.73 -47.84 -18.33
N LEU A 26 39.18 -49.02 -18.11
CA LEU A 26 37.80 -49.12 -17.67
C LEU A 26 37.71 -48.16 -16.49
N ASP A 27 37.04 -47.03 -16.68
CA ASP A 27 36.84 -46.04 -15.63
C ASP A 27 36.31 -46.79 -14.41
N SER A 28 37.21 -47.01 -13.44
CA SER A 28 36.90 -47.66 -12.18
C SER A 28 36.28 -46.65 -11.21
N GLU A 29 35.58 -45.66 -11.78
CA GLU A 29 34.81 -44.69 -11.04
C GLU A 29 33.56 -45.42 -10.56
N VAL A 30 33.68 -46.03 -9.37
CA VAL A 30 32.54 -46.47 -8.59
C VAL A 30 31.70 -45.22 -8.35
N PRO A 31 30.45 -45.15 -8.87
CA PRO A 31 29.63 -43.96 -8.68
C PRO A 31 29.47 -43.69 -7.19
N GLU A 32 29.59 -42.43 -6.79
CA GLU A 32 29.49 -41.98 -5.38
C GLU A 32 28.24 -42.52 -4.65
N LYS A 33 27.22 -42.93 -5.41
CA LYS A 33 26.00 -43.54 -4.91
C LYS A 33 25.67 -44.85 -5.61
N ALA A 34 25.50 -45.91 -4.81
CA ALA A 34 25.08 -47.21 -5.30
C ALA A 34 23.67 -47.17 -5.91
N VAL A 35 23.57 -47.40 -7.23
CA VAL A 35 22.30 -47.52 -7.94
C VAL A 35 21.82 -48.97 -7.87
N ARG A 36 20.69 -49.21 -7.18
CA ARG A 36 20.04 -50.53 -7.14
C ARG A 36 19.19 -50.75 -8.38
N ARG A 37 19.36 -51.90 -9.05
CA ARG A 37 18.53 -52.30 -10.20
C ARG A 37 17.05 -52.37 -9.81
N ARG A 38 16.17 -51.76 -10.62
CA ARG A 38 14.71 -51.83 -10.45
C ARG A 38 14.10 -52.56 -11.65
N PHE A 39 13.27 -53.56 -11.38
CA PHE A 39 12.56 -54.31 -12.42
C PHE A 39 11.19 -53.69 -12.70
N THR A 40 11.04 -53.06 -13.86
CA THR A 40 9.75 -52.52 -14.32
C THR A 40 8.74 -53.64 -14.59
N ALA A 41 7.45 -53.33 -14.54
CA ALA A 41 6.39 -54.31 -14.81
C ALA A 41 6.50 -54.88 -16.24
N GLU A 42 6.84 -54.04 -17.22
CA GLU A 42 7.07 -54.43 -18.61
C GLU A 42 8.25 -55.40 -18.74
N TYR A 43 9.37 -55.10 -18.07
CA TYR A 43 10.53 -55.98 -18.06
C TYR A 43 10.19 -57.38 -17.52
N LYS A 44 9.48 -57.45 -16.39
CA LYS A 44 9.06 -58.73 -15.81
C LYS A 44 8.16 -59.53 -16.75
N ARG A 45 7.22 -58.87 -17.44
CA ARG A 45 6.33 -59.52 -18.42
C ARG A 45 7.10 -60.05 -19.63
N ARG A 46 8.08 -59.28 -20.14
CA ARG A 46 8.94 -59.70 -21.25
C ARG A 46 9.70 -60.97 -20.90
N ILE A 47 10.38 -60.99 -19.75
CA ILE A 47 11.15 -62.15 -19.29
C ILE A 47 10.28 -63.37 -19.05
N LEU A 48 9.07 -63.22 -18.49
CA LEU A 48 8.16 -64.34 -18.32
C LEU A 48 7.74 -64.95 -19.67
N ARG A 49 7.43 -64.11 -20.66
CA ARG A 49 7.09 -64.57 -22.02
C ARG A 49 8.26 -65.30 -22.69
N GLU A 50 9.48 -64.77 -22.57
CA GLU A 50 10.68 -65.42 -23.11
C GLU A 50 10.98 -66.75 -22.39
N ALA A 51 10.77 -66.81 -21.08
CA ALA A 51 10.93 -68.04 -20.30
C ALA A 51 9.87 -69.10 -20.65
N GLU A 52 8.65 -68.69 -21.02
CA GLU A 52 7.60 -69.59 -21.55
C GLU A 52 7.89 -70.05 -22.98
N ALA A 53 8.54 -69.23 -23.80
CA ALA A 53 8.91 -69.56 -25.17
C ALA A 53 10.09 -70.55 -25.26
N CYS A 54 10.91 -70.64 -24.20
CA CYS A 54 12.01 -71.60 -24.10
C CYS A 54 11.48 -73.04 -23.96
N LYS A 55 11.55 -73.83 -25.04
CA LYS A 55 11.08 -75.23 -25.06
C LYS A 55 12.18 -76.27 -24.96
N ALA A 56 13.43 -75.94 -25.29
CA ALA A 56 14.52 -76.90 -25.24
C ALA A 56 15.20 -76.94 -23.85
N GLN A 57 15.79 -78.09 -23.53
CA GLN A 57 16.56 -78.30 -22.31
C GLN A 57 17.64 -77.20 -22.18
N CYS A 58 17.78 -76.62 -20.99
CA CYS A 58 18.77 -75.59 -20.64
C CYS A 58 18.62 -74.18 -21.25
N GLN A 59 17.66 -73.92 -22.15
CA GLN A 59 17.46 -72.57 -22.73
C GLN A 59 17.08 -71.52 -21.67
N VAL A 60 16.22 -71.89 -20.73
CA VAL A 60 15.82 -71.03 -19.60
C VAL A 60 17.04 -70.64 -18.75
N GLY A 61 17.95 -71.57 -18.51
CA GLY A 61 19.19 -71.30 -17.76
C GLY A 61 20.11 -70.31 -18.48
N THR A 62 20.14 -70.37 -19.81
CA THR A 62 20.91 -69.42 -20.64
C THR A 62 20.31 -68.01 -20.58
N LEU A 63 18.98 -67.89 -20.71
CA LEU A 63 18.26 -66.62 -20.54
C LEU A 63 18.54 -65.98 -19.17
N LEU A 64 18.45 -66.78 -18.11
CA LEU A 64 18.68 -66.33 -16.73
C LEU A 64 20.10 -65.79 -16.52
N ARG A 65 21.12 -66.43 -17.08
CA ARG A 65 22.51 -65.96 -16.99
C ARG A 65 22.73 -64.67 -17.77
N ARG A 66 22.15 -64.57 -18.98
CA ARG A 66 22.24 -63.35 -19.81
C ARG A 66 21.61 -62.14 -19.14
N GLU A 67 20.49 -62.35 -18.45
CA GLU A 67 19.74 -61.27 -17.78
C GLU A 67 20.16 -61.03 -16.32
N GLY A 68 21.07 -61.86 -15.78
CA GLY A 68 21.52 -61.80 -14.39
C GLY A 68 20.40 -62.13 -13.38
N LEU A 69 19.54 -63.08 -13.71
CA LEU A 69 18.37 -63.46 -12.93
C LEU A 69 18.52 -64.86 -12.35
N TYR A 70 18.10 -65.04 -11.09
CA TYR A 70 17.94 -66.36 -10.48
C TYR A 70 16.55 -66.98 -10.71
N SER A 71 16.44 -68.31 -10.60
CA SER A 71 15.18 -69.06 -10.77
C SER A 71 14.06 -68.62 -9.80
N SER A 72 14.42 -68.15 -8.61
CA SER A 72 13.47 -67.60 -7.63
C SER A 72 12.71 -66.36 -8.16
N HIS A 73 13.35 -65.56 -9.03
CA HIS A 73 12.69 -64.40 -9.64
C HIS A 73 11.56 -64.84 -10.57
N LEU A 74 11.75 -65.88 -11.38
CA LEU A 74 10.68 -66.39 -12.23
C LEU A 74 9.51 -66.91 -11.41
N ASN A 75 9.77 -67.67 -10.34
CA ASN A 75 8.71 -68.18 -9.47
C ASN A 75 7.96 -67.07 -8.72
N THR A 76 8.66 -66.02 -8.28
CA THR A 76 8.00 -64.85 -7.67
C THR A 76 7.20 -64.06 -8.70
N TRP A 77 7.72 -63.87 -9.91
CA TRP A 77 7.03 -63.13 -10.97
C TRP A 77 5.83 -63.89 -11.55
N ARG A 78 5.89 -65.23 -11.68
CA ARG A 78 4.72 -66.06 -12.05
C ARG A 78 3.58 -65.92 -11.04
N ARG A 79 3.90 -65.92 -9.73
CA ARG A 79 2.91 -65.67 -8.67
C ARG A 79 2.36 -64.24 -8.74
N GLN A 80 3.20 -63.25 -9.04
CA GLN A 80 2.77 -61.86 -9.25
C GLN A 80 1.86 -61.72 -10.48
N ALA A 81 2.14 -62.47 -11.55
CA ALA A 81 1.36 -62.54 -12.78
C ALA A 81 -0.03 -63.11 -12.51
N ALA A 82 -0.11 -64.27 -11.86
CA ALA A 82 -1.36 -64.93 -11.51
C ALA A 82 -2.26 -64.05 -10.62
N ARG A 83 -1.68 -63.18 -9.79
CA ARG A 83 -2.41 -62.23 -8.94
C ARG A 83 -2.79 -60.92 -9.63
N GLY A 84 -2.44 -60.71 -10.91
CA GLY A 84 -2.69 -59.46 -11.63
C GLY A 84 -1.87 -58.26 -11.12
N THR A 85 -0.82 -58.49 -10.33
CA THR A 85 -0.14 -57.42 -9.57
C THR A 85 0.85 -56.58 -10.39
N PHE A 86 1.10 -56.89 -11.66
CA PHE A 86 2.06 -56.12 -12.45
C PHE A 86 1.68 -54.64 -12.61
N GLU A 87 0.40 -54.32 -12.74
CA GLU A 87 -0.06 -52.93 -12.77
C GLU A 87 -0.05 -52.28 -11.38
N ALA A 88 -0.31 -53.07 -10.33
CA ALA A 88 -0.24 -52.61 -8.94
C ALA A 88 1.22 -52.34 -8.47
N LEU A 89 2.21 -52.93 -9.15
CA LEU A 89 3.64 -52.69 -8.93
C LEU A 89 4.18 -51.49 -9.70
N SER A 90 3.39 -50.90 -10.61
CA SER A 90 3.74 -49.61 -11.19
C SER A 90 3.77 -48.55 -10.08
N PRO A 91 4.67 -47.55 -10.12
CA PRO A 91 4.74 -46.51 -9.09
C PRO A 91 3.46 -45.67 -9.09
N LYS A 92 2.44 -46.08 -8.33
CA LYS A 92 1.23 -45.30 -8.14
C LYS A 92 1.51 -44.24 -7.08
N LYS A 93 1.15 -42.98 -7.36
CA LYS A 93 1.22 -41.90 -6.37
C LYS A 93 0.46 -42.34 -5.12
N ARG A 94 1.19 -42.45 -4.00
CA ARG A 94 0.62 -42.77 -2.69
C ARG A 94 -0.08 -41.53 -2.16
N GLY A 95 -1.27 -41.69 -1.60
CA GLY A 95 -2.05 -40.60 -1.01
C GLY A 95 -3.50 -40.59 -1.48
N PRO A 96 -4.37 -39.80 -0.83
CA PRO A 96 -5.76 -39.61 -1.26
C PRO A 96 -5.80 -39.16 -2.72
N LYS A 97 -6.69 -39.76 -3.52
CA LYS A 97 -6.92 -39.32 -4.90
C LYS A 97 -7.46 -37.90 -4.86
N GLU A 98 -6.85 -36.98 -5.60
CA GLU A 98 -7.38 -35.62 -5.79
C GLU A 98 -8.81 -35.71 -6.34
N LYS A 99 -9.79 -35.33 -5.52
CA LYS A 99 -11.18 -35.19 -5.97
C LYS A 99 -11.21 -33.98 -6.89
N LYS A 100 -11.64 -34.16 -8.14
CA LYS A 100 -11.92 -33.03 -9.04
C LYS A 100 -13.03 -32.21 -8.37
N PRO A 101 -12.80 -30.92 -8.05
CA PRO A 101 -13.85 -30.08 -7.47
C PRO A 101 -15.01 -30.01 -8.47
N ASP A 102 -16.23 -30.19 -7.96
CA ASP A 102 -17.43 -30.15 -8.78
C ASP A 102 -17.55 -28.76 -9.43
N PRO A 103 -17.61 -28.65 -10.77
CA PRO A 103 -17.79 -27.37 -11.45
C PRO A 103 -19.04 -26.60 -10.96
N SER A 104 -20.05 -27.30 -10.45
CA SER A 104 -21.26 -26.69 -9.89
C SER A 104 -20.95 -25.81 -8.67
N LEU A 105 -20.07 -26.26 -7.77
CA LEU A 105 -19.70 -25.53 -6.55
C LEU A 105 -18.99 -24.21 -6.85
N ARG A 106 -18.12 -24.22 -7.88
CA ARG A 106 -17.49 -22.99 -8.35
C ARG A 106 -18.53 -22.01 -8.88
N ARG A 107 -19.50 -22.49 -9.66
CA ARG A 107 -20.54 -21.65 -10.23
C ARG A 107 -21.45 -21.07 -9.15
N ILE A 108 -21.82 -21.87 -8.14
CA ILE A 108 -22.60 -21.42 -6.99
C ILE A 108 -21.85 -20.30 -6.24
N ALA A 109 -20.58 -20.50 -5.92
CA ALA A 109 -19.79 -19.49 -5.23
C ALA A 109 -19.61 -18.19 -6.03
N GLU A 110 -19.49 -18.28 -7.37
CA GLU A 110 -19.46 -17.11 -8.25
C GLU A 110 -20.79 -16.36 -8.25
N LEU A 111 -21.91 -17.09 -8.31
CA LEU A 111 -23.25 -16.53 -8.27
C LEU A 111 -23.57 -15.88 -6.92
N GLU A 112 -23.26 -16.53 -5.81
CA GLU A 112 -23.44 -15.98 -4.45
C GLU A 112 -22.65 -14.69 -4.25
N LYS A 113 -21.41 -14.62 -4.76
CA LYS A 113 -20.64 -13.37 -4.72
C LYS A 113 -21.29 -12.28 -5.56
N ALA A 114 -21.89 -12.62 -6.70
CA ALA A 114 -22.56 -11.67 -7.56
C ALA A 114 -23.85 -11.14 -6.90
N THR A 115 -24.67 -12.03 -6.31
CA THR A 115 -25.89 -11.64 -5.61
C THR A 115 -25.58 -10.74 -4.41
N GLN A 116 -24.62 -11.10 -3.56
CA GLN A 116 -24.21 -10.28 -2.42
C GLN A 116 -23.74 -8.87 -2.84
N LYS A 117 -22.98 -8.77 -3.95
CA LYS A 117 -22.55 -7.48 -4.50
C LYS A 117 -23.72 -6.64 -4.97
N LEU A 118 -24.69 -7.25 -5.65
CA LEU A 118 -25.87 -6.56 -6.15
C LEU A 118 -26.77 -6.10 -5.00
N GLU A 119 -27.02 -6.96 -4.02
CA GLU A 119 -27.77 -6.64 -2.80
C GLU A 119 -27.12 -5.50 -2.02
N HIS A 120 -25.79 -5.49 -1.92
CA HIS A 120 -25.08 -4.38 -1.27
C HIS A 120 -25.29 -3.05 -2.02
N LYS A 121 -25.18 -3.05 -3.36
CA LYS A 121 -25.44 -1.85 -4.17
C LYS A 121 -26.89 -1.38 -4.06
N LEU A 122 -27.85 -2.31 -4.01
CA LEU A 122 -29.27 -1.98 -3.82
C LEU A 122 -29.47 -1.30 -2.46
N ARG A 123 -28.94 -1.88 -1.37
CA ARG A 123 -29.02 -1.25 -0.04
C ARG A 123 -28.42 0.15 -0.03
N GLN A 124 -27.28 0.37 -0.70
CA GLN A 124 -26.68 1.69 -0.83
C GLN A 124 -27.59 2.69 -1.57
N ALA A 125 -28.19 2.26 -2.69
CA ALA A 125 -29.11 3.09 -3.45
C ALA A 125 -30.39 3.43 -2.67
N GLU A 126 -30.96 2.47 -1.95
CA GLU A 126 -32.12 2.68 -1.08
C GLU A 126 -31.85 3.70 0.01
N LEU A 127 -30.68 3.63 0.66
CA LEU A 127 -30.25 4.60 1.67
C LEU A 127 -30.06 6.00 1.09
N ILE A 128 -29.46 6.10 -0.11
CA ILE A 128 -29.32 7.38 -0.82
C ILE A 128 -30.70 7.99 -1.10
N ILE A 129 -31.64 7.18 -1.62
CA ILE A 129 -33.01 7.64 -1.91
C ILE A 129 -33.71 8.08 -0.62
N ALA A 130 -33.57 7.33 0.47
CA ALA A 130 -34.16 7.70 1.77
C ALA A 130 -33.60 9.03 2.29
N ALA A 131 -32.27 9.21 2.25
CA ALA A 131 -31.63 10.45 2.67
C ALA A 131 -32.06 11.64 1.80
N GLN A 132 -32.21 11.45 0.48
CA GLN A 132 -32.69 12.48 -0.43
C GLN A 132 -34.14 12.87 -0.17
N LYS A 133 -35.02 11.91 0.16
CA LYS A 133 -36.41 12.20 0.57
C LYS A 133 -36.43 13.05 1.83
N ASN A 134 -35.70 12.63 2.87
CA ASN A 134 -35.60 13.38 4.12
C ASN A 134 -35.05 14.80 3.90
N CYS A 135 -34.09 14.98 2.98
CA CYS A 135 -33.57 16.30 2.62
C CYS A 135 -34.60 17.20 1.92
N ARG A 136 -35.46 16.62 1.07
CA ARG A 136 -36.56 17.37 0.43
C ARG A 136 -37.58 17.82 1.47
N ASP A 137 -37.93 16.93 2.38
CA ASP A 137 -38.85 17.24 3.48
C ASP A 137 -38.28 18.33 4.41
N LEU A 138 -36.94 18.38 4.55
CA LEU A 138 -36.25 19.42 5.32
C LEU A 138 -36.13 20.77 4.61
N SER A 139 -36.35 20.82 3.30
CA SER A 139 -36.24 22.07 2.53
C SER A 139 -37.32 23.11 2.87
N ASP A 140 -38.37 22.69 3.57
CA ASP A 140 -39.43 23.55 4.12
C ASP A 140 -39.05 24.20 5.48
N VAL A 141 -37.87 23.89 6.04
CA VAL A 141 -37.39 24.34 7.35
C VAL A 141 -36.43 25.56 7.21
N PRO A 142 -36.40 26.52 8.16
CA PRO A 142 -35.54 27.72 8.07
C PRO A 142 -34.04 27.43 7.86
N ARG A 143 -33.40 28.23 6.99
CA ARG A 143 -32.05 28.04 6.41
C ARG A 143 -30.89 27.78 7.40
N PHE A 144 -31.02 28.17 8.67
CA PHE A 144 -29.95 28.04 9.66
C PHE A 144 -29.89 26.65 10.33
N GLN A 145 -31.03 25.98 10.55
CA GLN A 145 -31.05 24.64 11.14
C GLN A 145 -30.84 23.55 10.07
N GLY A 146 -31.33 23.80 8.87
CA GLY A 146 -31.23 22.85 7.76
C GLY A 146 -29.79 22.51 7.35
N ARG A 147 -28.83 23.43 7.49
CA ARG A 147 -27.43 23.16 7.08
C ARG A 147 -26.74 22.15 7.99
N ASP A 148 -26.86 22.28 9.30
CA ASP A 148 -26.21 21.38 10.26
C ASP A 148 -26.84 19.99 10.23
N GLU A 149 -28.15 19.91 10.08
CA GLU A 149 -28.89 18.65 9.93
C GLU A 149 -28.53 17.95 8.61
N LEU A 150 -28.37 18.71 7.53
CA LEU A 150 -27.93 18.17 6.24
C LEU A 150 -26.49 17.63 6.33
N MET A 151 -25.58 18.32 7.03
CA MET A 151 -24.23 17.81 7.28
C MET A 151 -24.22 16.53 8.13
N LYS A 152 -25.07 16.44 9.17
CA LYS A 152 -25.25 15.20 9.97
C LYS A 152 -25.84 14.06 9.14
N MET A 153 -26.79 14.34 8.25
CA MET A 153 -27.32 13.34 7.30
C MET A 153 -26.24 12.87 6.33
N ALA A 154 -25.40 13.78 5.83
CA ALA A 154 -24.25 13.44 4.98
C ALA A 154 -23.26 12.53 5.72
N GLU A 155 -22.98 12.78 7.00
CA GLU A 155 -22.10 11.95 7.83
C GLU A 155 -22.69 10.55 8.06
N SER A 156 -23.99 10.47 8.37
CA SER A 156 -24.72 9.21 8.54
C SER A 156 -24.72 8.38 7.25
N LEU A 157 -25.00 9.02 6.11
CA LEU A 157 -24.97 8.37 4.80
C LEU A 157 -23.55 7.93 4.42
N ALA A 158 -22.54 8.76 4.72
CA ALA A 158 -21.13 8.44 4.44
C ALA A 158 -20.63 7.18 5.16
N LYS A 159 -21.21 6.82 6.32
CA LYS A 159 -20.90 5.56 7.04
C LYS A 159 -21.37 4.31 6.29
N ALA A 160 -22.44 4.41 5.50
CA ALA A 160 -23.01 3.28 4.75
C ALA A 160 -22.51 3.18 3.30
N VAL A 161 -22.19 4.31 2.68
CA VAL A 161 -21.56 4.40 1.35
C VAL A 161 -20.13 4.92 1.48
N ASN A 162 -19.82 6.05 0.86
CA ASN A 162 -18.58 6.78 1.04
C ASN A 162 -18.89 8.28 1.01
N VAL A 163 -17.97 9.09 1.54
CA VAL A 163 -18.15 10.56 1.66
C VAL A 163 -18.45 11.22 0.31
N GLN A 164 -17.80 10.77 -0.78
CA GLN A 164 -18.01 11.34 -2.11
C GLN A 164 -19.44 11.09 -2.61
N GLN A 165 -19.93 9.86 -2.50
CA GLN A 165 -21.29 9.48 -2.89
C GLN A 165 -22.33 10.15 -2.00
N ALA A 166 -22.09 10.22 -0.69
CA ALA A 166 -22.98 10.90 0.25
C ALA A 166 -23.10 12.40 -0.03
N CYS A 167 -21.96 13.09 -0.21
CA CYS A 167 -21.95 14.52 -0.54
C CYS A 167 -22.60 14.79 -1.91
N ALA A 168 -22.31 13.97 -2.93
CA ALA A 168 -22.92 14.11 -4.25
C ALA A 168 -24.44 13.86 -4.21
N ALA A 169 -24.90 12.87 -3.45
CA ALA A 169 -26.32 12.55 -3.31
C ALA A 169 -27.13 13.67 -2.65
N LEU A 170 -26.55 14.35 -1.67
CA LEU A 170 -27.18 15.44 -0.92
C LEU A 170 -26.84 16.85 -1.46
N ALA A 171 -26.14 16.92 -2.60
CA ALA A 171 -25.67 18.16 -3.21
C ALA A 171 -24.83 19.07 -2.28
N VAL A 172 -24.02 18.46 -1.40
CA VAL A 172 -23.11 19.16 -0.50
C VAL A 172 -21.71 19.26 -1.12
N PRO A 173 -21.07 20.45 -1.12
CA PRO A 173 -19.67 20.53 -1.49
C PRO A 173 -18.80 19.73 -0.52
N ARG A 174 -17.99 18.80 -1.03
CA ARG A 174 -17.09 17.96 -0.23
C ARG A 174 -16.18 18.76 0.70
N ALA A 175 -15.72 19.94 0.25
CA ALA A 175 -14.90 20.84 1.07
C ALA A 175 -15.68 21.37 2.29
N SER A 176 -16.97 21.67 2.14
CA SER A 176 -17.81 22.12 3.24
C SER A 176 -18.08 21.02 4.25
N PHE A 177 -18.21 19.77 3.80
CA PHE A 177 -18.35 18.61 4.68
C PHE A 177 -17.09 18.39 5.53
N TYR A 178 -15.89 18.42 4.94
CA TYR A 178 -14.65 18.26 5.71
C TYR A 178 -14.38 19.43 6.66
N ARG A 179 -14.63 20.67 6.24
CA ARG A 179 -14.52 21.85 7.14
C ARG A 179 -15.47 21.73 8.34
N TRP A 180 -16.66 21.19 8.12
CA TRP A 180 -17.62 20.95 9.18
C TRP A 180 -17.20 19.80 10.11
N GLN A 181 -16.56 18.77 9.55
CA GLN A 181 -16.09 17.60 10.32
C GLN A 181 -14.86 17.90 11.19
N ASP A 182 -13.91 18.71 10.69
CA ASP A 182 -12.65 19.02 11.35
C ASP A 182 -12.45 20.55 11.55
N PRO A 183 -13.21 21.20 12.45
CA PRO A 183 -13.10 22.64 12.70
C PRO A 183 -11.73 23.08 13.23
N ALA A 184 -10.94 22.15 13.80
CA ALA A 184 -9.64 22.43 14.41
C ALA A 184 -8.50 22.71 13.41
N GLU A 185 -8.64 22.34 12.13
CA GLU A 185 -7.63 22.63 11.10
C GLU A 185 -7.71 24.09 10.59
N ASP A 186 -8.89 24.70 10.60
CA ASP A 186 -9.09 26.10 10.19
C ASP A 186 -8.42 27.06 11.19
N ASP A 187 -8.60 26.80 12.49
CA ASP A 187 -7.95 27.53 13.58
C ASP A 187 -6.41 27.49 13.50
N ARG A 188 -5.82 26.41 12.97
CA ARG A 188 -4.37 26.28 12.80
C ARG A 188 -3.85 27.08 11.61
N GLN A 189 -4.58 27.10 10.50
CA GLN A 189 -4.20 27.87 9.31
C GLN A 189 -4.41 29.37 9.47
N GLU A 190 -5.43 29.80 10.21
CA GLU A 190 -5.63 31.23 10.52
C GLU A 190 -4.55 31.77 11.46
N ARG A 191 -4.07 30.96 12.41
CA ARG A 191 -2.92 31.31 13.26
C ARG A 191 -1.59 31.34 12.49
N GLN A 192 -1.52 30.72 11.31
CA GLN A 192 -0.33 30.65 10.46
C GLN A 192 -0.35 31.64 9.29
N ARG A 193 -1.32 32.54 9.21
CA ARG A 193 -1.24 33.66 8.26
C ARG A 193 -0.14 34.60 8.74
N SER A 194 1.06 34.43 8.19
CA SER A 194 2.19 35.32 8.42
C SER A 194 1.81 36.74 8.01
N ILE A 195 2.09 37.70 8.88
CA ILE A 195 1.95 39.13 8.61
C ILE A 195 2.73 39.45 7.30
N PRO A 196 2.13 40.15 6.32
CA PRO A 196 2.81 40.52 5.09
C PRO A 196 4.15 41.21 5.39
N PRO A 197 5.21 40.99 4.60
CA PRO A 197 6.55 41.52 4.91
C PRO A 197 6.65 43.05 4.92
N LEU A 198 5.61 43.76 4.45
CA LEU A 198 5.49 45.22 4.45
C LEU A 198 4.38 45.73 5.38
N ALA A 199 3.71 44.85 6.13
CA ALA A 199 2.75 45.30 7.13
C ALA A 199 3.53 45.90 8.30
N LEU A 200 3.14 47.12 8.68
CA LEU A 200 3.68 47.79 9.85
C LEU A 200 3.46 46.90 11.06
N SER A 201 4.53 46.68 11.82
CA SER A 201 4.42 46.00 13.11
C SER A 201 3.56 46.83 14.07
N ASP A 202 2.98 46.20 15.09
CA ASP A 202 2.13 46.91 16.07
C ASP A 202 2.86 48.10 16.73
N GLU A 203 4.19 48.04 16.84
CA GLU A 203 5.05 49.12 17.33
C GLU A 203 5.22 50.26 16.30
N GLU A 204 5.36 49.92 15.01
CA GLU A 204 5.41 50.90 13.92
C GLU A 204 4.04 51.58 13.72
N GLU A 205 2.93 50.83 13.83
CA GLU A 205 1.60 51.42 13.84
C GLU A 205 1.39 52.34 15.05
N ASN A 206 1.86 51.96 16.23
CA ASN A 206 1.73 52.78 17.44
C ASN A 206 2.58 54.05 17.35
N THR A 207 3.81 53.96 16.82
CA THR A 207 4.66 55.13 16.58
C THR A 207 4.12 56.02 15.47
N GLU A 208 3.52 55.47 14.41
CA GLU A 208 2.79 56.25 13.41
C GLU A 208 1.55 56.94 13.99
N ARG A 209 0.79 56.27 14.86
CA ARG A 209 -0.34 56.89 15.58
C ARG A 209 0.13 58.03 16.48
N ILE A 210 1.16 57.80 17.29
CA ILE A 210 1.77 58.84 18.15
C ILE A 210 2.31 60.00 17.31
N ASN A 211 2.98 59.73 16.19
CA ASN A 211 3.50 60.76 15.29
C ASN A 211 2.38 61.51 14.56
N ARG A 212 1.26 60.85 14.24
CA ARG A 212 0.07 61.47 13.64
C ARG A 212 -0.67 62.34 14.64
N ASP A 213 -0.78 61.91 15.89
CA ASP A 213 -1.35 62.69 17.00
C ASP A 213 -0.44 63.87 17.39
N SER A 214 0.88 63.67 17.35
CA SER A 214 1.88 64.74 17.53
C SER A 214 1.85 65.74 16.38
N SER A 215 1.71 65.26 15.14
CA SER A 215 1.57 66.10 13.93
C SER A 215 0.21 66.82 13.88
N SER A 216 -0.84 66.25 14.47
CA SER A 216 -2.13 66.92 14.66
C SER A 216 -2.08 68.00 15.75
N SER A 217 -1.05 68.01 16.61
CA SER A 217 -0.79 69.12 17.56
C SER A 217 0.27 70.12 17.07
N GLY A 218 0.84 69.89 15.87
CA GLY A 218 1.89 70.72 15.25
C GLY A 218 1.41 71.65 14.14
N GLY A 219 0.10 71.78 13.92
CA GLY A 219 -0.50 72.66 12.93
C GLY A 219 -1.44 73.67 13.57
N ASP A 220 -0.86 74.75 14.14
CA ASP A 220 -1.39 76.13 14.05
C ASP A 220 -0.63 77.04 15.02
N LEU A 221 0.60 77.43 14.66
CA LEU A 221 1.15 78.72 15.11
C LEU A 221 1.92 79.39 13.96
N SER A 222 1.29 79.48 12.80
CA SER A 222 1.61 80.54 11.83
C SER A 222 0.83 81.81 12.22
N GLY A 223 1.54 82.76 12.81
CA GLY A 223 1.36 84.20 12.56
C GLY A 223 -0.03 84.80 12.74
N SER A 224 -0.47 85.02 13.99
CA SER A 224 -1.23 86.23 14.33
C SER A 224 -1.13 86.55 15.83
N LYS A 225 0.03 87.04 16.25
CA LYS A 225 0.15 87.96 17.40
C LYS A 225 1.08 89.11 17.04
N PHE A 226 0.76 89.74 15.91
CA PHE A 226 1.10 91.14 15.66
C PHE A 226 0.01 91.96 16.36
N GLY A 227 0.31 92.52 17.53
CA GLY A 227 -0.58 93.51 18.15
C GLY A 227 -0.81 93.41 19.66
N GLU A 228 0.22 93.17 20.47
CA GLU A 228 0.12 93.49 21.92
C GLU A 228 1.49 93.77 22.58
N LEU A 229 2.47 94.18 21.77
CA LEU A 229 3.86 94.44 22.17
C LEU A 229 4.27 95.92 22.13
N THR A 230 3.34 96.86 21.89
CA THR A 230 3.69 98.27 21.69
C THR A 230 3.30 99.23 22.82
N GLU A 231 2.61 98.77 23.88
CA GLU A 231 2.25 99.66 25.00
C GLU A 231 2.97 99.35 26.33
N LYS A 232 3.17 98.07 26.68
CA LYS A 232 3.92 97.70 27.90
C LYS A 232 5.44 97.89 27.78
N ALA A 233 6.00 97.88 26.57
CA ALA A 233 7.43 98.09 26.34
C ALA A 233 7.85 99.58 26.39
N ARG A 234 6.89 100.53 26.30
CA ARG A 234 7.17 101.96 26.49
C ARG A 234 7.27 102.38 27.96
N PHE A 235 6.68 101.61 28.89
CA PHE A 235 6.68 101.96 30.33
C PHE A 235 7.95 101.49 31.07
N LEU A 236 8.62 100.43 30.59
CA LEU A 236 9.83 99.89 31.26
C LEU A 236 11.15 100.47 30.73
N MET A 237 11.15 101.13 29.56
CA MET A 237 12.34 101.80 29.01
C MET A 237 12.65 103.17 29.67
N LEU A 238 11.76 103.73 30.51
CA LEU A 238 12.01 104.98 31.22
C LEU A 238 12.55 104.83 32.67
N HIS A 239 12.61 103.62 33.22
CA HIS A 239 13.02 103.42 34.63
C HIS A 239 14.34 102.64 34.83
N HIS A 240 15.05 102.28 33.78
CA HIS A 240 16.41 101.70 33.89
C HIS A 240 17.53 102.58 33.32
N ASN A 241 17.18 103.73 32.73
CA ASN A 241 18.15 104.77 32.35
C ASN A 241 18.53 105.70 33.53
N ILE A 242 18.33 105.25 34.78
CA ILE A 242 18.68 105.97 36.02
C ILE A 242 19.64 105.17 36.93
N SER A 243 20.05 103.94 36.57
CA SER A 243 21.03 103.16 37.38
C SER A 243 22.35 102.86 36.67
N LEU A 244 22.66 103.53 35.55
CA LEU A 244 24.00 103.56 34.94
C LEU A 244 24.79 104.82 35.33
N LEU A 245 24.53 105.36 36.52
CA LEU A 245 25.24 106.49 37.11
C LEU A 245 25.80 106.15 38.50
N THR A 246 26.40 104.95 38.61
CA THR A 246 27.41 104.62 39.62
C THR A 246 28.46 103.74 38.95
N PHE A 247 29.20 104.36 38.03
CA PHE A 247 30.47 103.91 37.46
C PHE A 247 31.60 104.46 38.33
N THR A 248 32.74 103.76 38.30
CA THR A 248 34.06 103.98 38.95
C THR A 248 34.21 103.52 40.39
#